data_AF-A0A813EI40-F1
#
_entry.id   AF-A0A813EI40-F1
#
_cell.length_a   1.000
_cell.length_b   1.000
_cell.length_c   1.000
_cell.angle_alpha   90.00
_cell.angle_beta   90.00
_cell.angle_gamma   90.00
#
_symmetry.space_group_name_H-M   'P 1'
#
loop_
_entity.id
_entity.type
_entity.pdbx_description
1 polymer ?
#
loop_
_entity_poly.entity_id
_entity_poly.type
_entity_poly.pdbx_seq_one_letter_code
_entity_poly.pdbx_strand_id
1 'polypeptide(L)'
;AADAALDAILEALVELLGPGALLEVCRCWFTATVCNHQSFRGPLNRWQLLACSTLDEQLLQMAEPPEDDFVEDLRIGLEHAEAELRLTQLSASFPSGVTVVLLRYARRLSSLLCWINLSLQPRSGVTGEGGLRRQQNLWREIEELHRRARQLAEVSAVLRGRLPDPELPMRWAQWFEDIGEVAGLPADHCKRYRTQREQVAAVWANNRRTFLCTDEHVDALLHSLVDLEEIVRSAVANESKQSQ
;
A
#
# COMPACT_ATOMS: atom_id res chain seq x y z
N ALA A 1 -14.02 7.94 -12.23
CA ALA A 1 -14.59 7.14 -13.34
C ALA A 1 -14.68 5.66 -12.99
N ALA A 2 -13.57 5.00 -12.61
CA ALA A 2 -13.58 3.58 -12.24
C ALA A 2 -14.36 3.27 -10.94
N ASP A 3 -14.33 4.16 -9.93
CA ASP A 3 -15.07 3.95 -8.68
C ASP A 3 -16.59 4.11 -8.87
N ALA A 4 -17.04 5.11 -9.64
CA ALA A 4 -18.47 5.25 -10.00
C ALA A 4 -19.00 4.08 -10.87
N ALA A 5 -18.12 3.50 -11.70
CA ALA A 5 -18.47 2.30 -12.48
C ALA A 5 -18.58 1.07 -11.58
N LEU A 6 -17.72 0.94 -10.56
CA LEU A 6 -17.79 -0.16 -9.60
C LEU A 6 -19.04 -0.08 -8.73
N ASP A 7 -19.41 1.11 -8.27
CA ASP A 7 -20.64 1.33 -7.49
C ASP A 7 -21.90 1.03 -8.32
N ALA A 8 -21.94 1.48 -9.58
CA ALA A 8 -23.04 1.14 -10.49
C ALA A 8 -23.10 -0.36 -10.82
N ILE A 9 -21.96 -1.04 -10.92
CA ILE A 9 -21.88 -2.49 -11.11
C ILE A 9 -22.37 -3.21 -9.85
N LEU A 10 -22.00 -2.74 -8.65
CA LEU A 10 -22.45 -3.32 -7.38
C LEU A 10 -23.95 -3.15 -7.19
N GLU A 11 -24.52 -1.97 -7.47
CA GLU A 11 -25.98 -1.75 -7.44
C GLU A 11 -26.71 -2.65 -8.44
N ALA A 12 -26.23 -2.73 -9.67
CA ALA A 12 -26.81 -3.62 -10.69
C ALA A 12 -26.72 -5.10 -10.28
N LEU A 13 -25.63 -5.54 -9.65
CA LEU A 13 -25.47 -6.91 -9.16
C LEU A 13 -26.38 -7.21 -7.96
N VAL A 14 -26.61 -6.23 -7.07
CA VAL A 14 -27.60 -6.34 -5.97
C VAL A 14 -29.01 -6.51 -6.51
N GLU A 15 -29.37 -5.73 -7.53
CA GLU A 15 -30.69 -5.77 -8.16
C GLU A 15 -30.92 -7.08 -8.94
N LEU A 16 -29.90 -7.59 -9.62
CA LEU A 16 -30.00 -8.77 -10.50
C LEU A 16 -29.96 -10.11 -9.75
N LEU A 17 -29.16 -10.21 -8.70
CA LEU A 17 -28.94 -11.46 -7.95
C LEU A 17 -29.79 -11.52 -6.67
N GLY A 18 -30.34 -10.39 -6.26
CA GLY A 18 -30.89 -10.22 -4.92
C GLY A 18 -29.79 -10.26 -3.84
N PRO A 19 -30.09 -9.77 -2.62
CA PRO A 19 -29.10 -9.70 -1.55
C PRO A 19 -28.55 -11.10 -1.20
N GLY A 20 -29.40 -12.13 -1.31
CA GLY A 20 -29.12 -13.56 -1.08
C GLY A 20 -27.97 -14.10 -1.91
N ALA A 21 -28.19 -14.20 -3.22
CA ALA A 21 -27.25 -14.82 -4.14
C ALA A 21 -26.03 -13.95 -4.43
N LEU A 22 -26.14 -12.61 -4.31
CA LEU A 22 -24.97 -11.73 -4.35
C LEU A 22 -23.96 -12.12 -3.27
N LEU A 23 -24.41 -12.42 -2.05
CA LEU A 23 -23.53 -12.83 -0.96
C LEU A 23 -22.83 -14.16 -1.23
N GLU A 24 -23.50 -15.12 -1.87
CA GLU A 24 -22.87 -16.39 -2.26
C GLU A 24 -21.86 -16.21 -3.41
N VAL A 25 -22.20 -15.44 -4.44
CA VAL A 25 -21.29 -15.12 -5.55
C VAL A 25 -20.07 -14.34 -5.05
N CYS A 26 -20.28 -13.35 -4.17
CA CYS A 26 -19.22 -12.58 -3.55
C CYS A 26 -18.37 -13.43 -2.60
N ARG A 27 -18.94 -14.41 -1.90
CA ARG A 27 -18.20 -15.38 -1.08
C ARG A 27 -17.36 -16.34 -1.91
N CYS A 28 -17.87 -16.78 -3.06
CA CYS A 28 -17.09 -17.50 -4.06
C CYS A 28 -15.93 -16.64 -4.60
N TRP A 29 -16.17 -15.35 -4.84
CA TRP A 29 -15.14 -14.38 -5.21
C TRP A 29 -14.10 -14.15 -4.11
N PHE A 30 -14.53 -13.98 -2.85
CA PHE A 30 -13.65 -13.92 -1.68
C PHE A 30 -12.81 -15.19 -1.60
N THR A 31 -13.40 -16.36 -1.75
CA THR A 31 -12.65 -17.61 -1.70
C THR A 31 -11.64 -17.69 -2.86
N ALA A 32 -12.03 -17.29 -4.08
CA ALA A 32 -11.18 -17.35 -5.27
C ALA A 32 -10.04 -16.31 -5.28
N THR A 33 -10.25 -15.13 -4.71
CA THR A 33 -9.27 -14.02 -4.71
C THR A 33 -8.54 -13.88 -3.37
N VAL A 34 -9.23 -14.19 -2.28
CA VAL A 34 -8.82 -14.01 -0.89
C VAL A 34 -8.48 -15.30 -0.15
N CYS A 35 -8.84 -16.49 -0.64
CA CYS A 35 -8.32 -17.74 -0.04
C CYS A 35 -7.31 -18.42 -0.95
N ASN A 36 -7.30 -18.09 -2.25
CA ASN A 36 -6.31 -18.61 -3.16
C ASN A 36 -4.93 -17.97 -2.91
N HIS A 37 -3.94 -18.82 -2.61
CA HIS A 37 -2.54 -18.41 -2.42
C HIS A 37 -1.98 -17.64 -3.64
N GLN A 38 -2.37 -18.06 -4.85
CA GLN A 38 -1.85 -17.49 -6.11
C GLN A 38 -2.43 -16.11 -6.44
N SER A 39 -3.53 -15.71 -5.79
CA SER A 39 -4.23 -14.45 -6.08
C SER A 39 -3.74 -13.28 -5.24
N PHE A 40 -3.02 -13.54 -4.14
CA PHE A 40 -2.56 -12.48 -3.22
C PHE A 40 -1.19 -12.78 -2.61
N ARG A 41 -1.06 -13.86 -1.81
CA ARG A 41 0.15 -14.15 -1.04
C ARG A 41 1.37 -14.36 -1.94
N GLY A 42 1.22 -15.16 -2.99
CA GLY A 42 2.28 -15.38 -3.98
C GLY A 42 2.69 -14.11 -4.73
N PRO A 43 1.74 -13.36 -5.33
CA PRO A 43 2.01 -12.06 -5.94
C PRO A 43 2.65 -11.04 -5.00
N LEU A 44 2.14 -10.89 -3.77
CA LEU A 44 2.65 -9.95 -2.78
C LEU A 44 4.09 -10.26 -2.39
N ASN A 45 4.41 -11.53 -2.10
CA ASN A 45 5.78 -11.93 -1.76
C ASN A 45 6.76 -11.75 -2.92
N ARG A 46 6.38 -12.13 -4.14
CA ARG A 46 7.23 -11.93 -5.32
C ARG A 46 7.48 -10.46 -5.57
N TRP A 47 6.43 -9.64 -5.44
CA TRP A 47 6.56 -8.19 -5.57
C TRP A 47 7.45 -7.60 -4.47
N GLN A 48 7.27 -7.99 -3.21
CA GLN A 48 8.10 -7.51 -2.10
C GLN A 48 9.58 -7.79 -2.35
N LEU A 49 9.92 -9.03 -2.71
CA LEU A 49 11.32 -9.42 -2.95
C LEU A 49 11.94 -8.57 -4.06
N LEU A 50 11.23 -8.42 -5.19
CA LEU A 50 11.68 -7.60 -6.31
C LEU A 50 11.81 -6.13 -5.92
N ALA A 51 10.80 -5.57 -5.24
CA ALA A 51 10.81 -4.18 -4.80
C ALA A 51 11.97 -3.90 -3.84
N CYS A 52 12.22 -4.79 -2.87
CA CYS A 52 13.34 -4.66 -1.95
C CYS A 52 14.67 -4.73 -2.68
N SER A 53 14.88 -5.73 -3.55
CA SER A 53 16.14 -5.86 -4.28
C SER A 53 16.43 -4.66 -5.16
N THR A 54 15.43 -4.15 -5.88
CA THR A 54 15.60 -3.01 -6.78
C THR A 54 15.77 -1.70 -6.01
N LEU A 55 15.05 -1.50 -4.90
CA LEU A 55 15.28 -0.35 -4.03
C LEU A 55 16.67 -0.38 -3.41
N ASP A 56 17.10 -1.52 -2.87
CA ASP A 56 18.42 -1.67 -2.25
C ASP A 56 19.54 -1.39 -3.28
N GLU A 57 19.41 -1.92 -4.50
CA GLU A 57 20.36 -1.64 -5.60
C GLU A 57 20.42 -0.15 -5.97
N GLN A 58 19.27 0.53 -6.08
CA GLN A 58 19.26 1.94 -6.44
C GLN A 58 19.72 2.84 -5.29
N LEU A 59 19.36 2.52 -4.04
CA LEU A 59 19.79 3.27 -2.85
C LEU A 59 21.31 3.19 -2.65
N LEU A 60 21.97 2.10 -3.06
CA LEU A 60 23.44 2.02 -3.07
C LEU A 60 24.10 3.04 -4.01
N GLN A 61 23.38 3.52 -5.02
CA GLN A 61 23.85 4.56 -5.94
C GLN A 61 23.54 5.98 -5.45
N MET A 62 22.75 6.12 -4.37
CA MET A 62 22.35 7.40 -3.79
C MET A 62 23.37 7.85 -2.75
N ALA A 63 24.50 8.37 -3.22
CA ALA A 63 25.54 8.91 -2.35
C ALA A 63 25.15 10.30 -1.80
N GLU A 64 25.69 10.63 -0.64
CA GLU A 64 25.74 12.02 -0.18
C GLU A 64 26.62 12.87 -1.12
N PRO A 65 26.37 14.18 -1.23
CA PRO A 65 27.30 15.06 -1.95
C PRO A 65 28.69 15.02 -1.30
N PRO A 66 29.78 15.20 -2.06
CA PRO A 66 31.13 15.26 -1.52
C PRO A 66 31.28 16.34 -0.43
N GLU A 67 32.03 16.03 0.62
CA GLU A 67 32.34 16.98 1.70
C GLU A 67 33.49 17.94 1.34
N ASP A 68 34.33 17.57 0.37
CA ASP A 68 35.48 18.37 -0.01
C ASP A 68 35.13 19.42 -1.09
N ASP A 69 35.60 20.65 -0.90
CA ASP A 69 35.47 21.79 -1.84
C ASP A 69 36.32 21.64 -3.11
N PHE A 70 36.77 20.42 -3.44
CA PHE A 70 37.44 20.22 -4.71
C PHE A 70 36.42 20.43 -5.82
N VAL A 71 36.75 21.33 -6.76
CA VAL A 71 36.07 21.46 -8.05
C VAL A 71 36.40 20.22 -8.88
N GLU A 72 36.08 19.04 -8.36
CA GLU A 72 36.00 17.83 -9.14
C GLU A 72 34.71 17.86 -9.97
N ASP A 73 34.77 17.05 -11.03
CA ASP A 73 33.86 17.02 -12.15
C ASP A 73 32.38 17.21 -11.76
N LEU A 74 31.81 18.39 -12.05
CA LEU A 74 30.38 18.70 -11.83
C LEU A 74 29.42 17.69 -12.50
N ARG A 75 29.91 16.83 -13.40
CA ARG A 75 29.16 15.72 -13.98
C ARG A 75 28.64 14.74 -12.93
N ILE A 76 29.28 14.61 -11.77
CA ILE A 76 28.77 13.76 -10.68
C ILE A 76 27.37 14.20 -10.22
N GLY A 77 27.11 15.51 -10.21
CA GLY A 77 25.79 16.06 -9.85
C GLY A 77 24.71 15.78 -10.91
N LEU A 78 25.11 15.54 -12.16
CA LEU A 78 24.21 15.13 -13.25
C LEU A 78 23.96 13.61 -13.22
N GLU A 79 24.98 12.81 -12.94
CA GLU A 79 24.85 11.36 -12.76
C GLU A 79 23.95 11.04 -11.56
N HIS A 80 24.11 11.78 -10.45
CA HIS A 80 23.22 11.69 -9.29
C HIS A 80 21.76 12.02 -9.65
N ALA A 81 21.53 13.06 -10.46
CA ALA A 81 20.19 13.43 -10.92
C ALA A 81 19.47 12.29 -11.67
N GLU A 82 20.23 11.49 -12.42
CA GLU A 82 19.69 10.34 -13.14
C GLU A 82 19.32 9.20 -12.18
N ALA A 83 20.14 8.97 -11.15
CA ALA A 83 19.83 8.03 -10.07
C ALA A 83 18.57 8.46 -9.29
N GLU A 84 18.43 9.75 -8.97
CA GLU A 84 17.21 10.31 -8.37
C GLU A 84 15.96 10.02 -9.22
N LEU A 85 16.05 10.21 -10.54
CA LEU A 85 14.93 9.96 -11.44
C LEU A 85 14.51 8.48 -11.42
N ARG A 86 15.48 7.55 -11.48
CA ARG A 86 15.21 6.11 -11.39
C ARG A 86 14.52 5.76 -10.07
N LEU A 87 15.01 6.29 -8.95
CA LEU A 87 14.44 6.05 -7.63
C LEU A 87 13.03 6.66 -7.49
N THR A 88 12.81 7.83 -8.09
CA THR A 88 11.48 8.46 -8.18
C THR A 88 10.50 7.56 -8.93
N GLN A 89 10.92 6.99 -10.06
CA GLN A 89 10.07 6.08 -10.83
C GLN A 89 9.72 4.82 -10.01
N LEU A 90 10.68 4.23 -9.30
CA LEU A 90 10.43 3.03 -8.50
C LEU A 90 9.52 3.28 -7.29
N SER A 91 9.65 4.43 -6.64
CA SER A 91 8.86 4.77 -5.45
C SER A 91 7.48 5.34 -5.79
N ALA A 92 7.37 6.16 -6.84
CA ALA A 92 6.23 7.03 -7.08
C ALA A 92 5.50 6.85 -8.41
N SER A 93 6.06 6.09 -9.37
CA SER A 93 5.40 5.96 -10.68
C SER A 93 4.06 5.23 -10.59
N PHE A 94 3.11 5.65 -11.41
CA PHE A 94 1.97 4.83 -11.74
C PHE A 94 2.30 3.97 -12.96
N PRO A 95 1.92 2.68 -13.03
CA PRO A 95 1.15 1.93 -12.03
C PRO A 95 2.01 1.11 -11.04
N SER A 96 3.33 1.10 -11.18
CA SER A 96 4.22 0.11 -10.55
C SER A 96 4.95 0.58 -9.30
N GLY A 97 4.87 1.87 -8.97
CA GLY A 97 5.55 2.46 -7.83
C GLY A 97 5.16 1.80 -6.52
N VAL A 98 6.14 1.62 -5.64
CA VAL A 98 5.97 0.86 -4.39
C VAL A 98 4.79 1.34 -3.57
N THR A 99 4.64 2.66 -3.42
CA THR A 99 3.53 3.29 -2.70
C THR A 99 2.17 3.00 -3.35
N VAL A 100 2.10 3.04 -4.68
CA VAL A 100 0.87 2.77 -5.44
C VAL A 100 0.45 1.30 -5.29
N VAL A 101 1.42 0.38 -5.34
CA VAL A 101 1.14 -1.05 -5.19
C VAL A 101 0.67 -1.37 -3.78
N LEU A 102 1.32 -0.83 -2.75
CA LEU A 102 0.91 -0.98 -1.36
C LEU A 102 -0.54 -0.48 -1.15
N LEU A 103 -0.85 0.72 -1.66
CA LEU A 103 -2.19 1.30 -1.59
C LEU A 103 -3.25 0.41 -2.22
N ARG A 104 -2.95 -0.23 -3.35
CA ARG A 104 -3.90 -1.16 -4.00
C ARG A 104 -4.18 -2.39 -3.15
N TYR A 105 -3.16 -2.97 -2.51
CA TYR A 105 -3.35 -4.09 -1.60
C TYR A 105 -4.16 -3.68 -0.37
N ALA A 106 -3.84 -2.54 0.24
CA ALA A 106 -4.58 -2.00 1.38
C ALA A 106 -6.06 -1.72 1.04
N ARG A 107 -6.33 -1.10 -0.12
CA ARG A 107 -7.70 -0.88 -0.62
C ARG A 107 -8.44 -2.19 -0.81
N ARG A 108 -7.81 -3.21 -1.41
CA ARG A 108 -8.42 -4.55 -1.57
C ARG A 108 -8.82 -5.14 -0.22
N LEU A 109 -7.92 -5.13 0.78
CA LEU A 109 -8.23 -5.64 2.12
C LEU A 109 -9.35 -4.85 2.80
N SER A 110 -9.37 -3.52 2.63
CA SER A 110 -10.43 -2.65 3.17
C SER A 110 -11.80 -2.96 2.58
N SER A 111 -11.88 -3.15 1.25
CA SER A 111 -13.11 -3.53 0.57
C SER A 111 -13.63 -4.87 1.07
N LEU A 112 -12.73 -5.81 1.37
CA LEU A 112 -13.09 -7.12 1.92
C LEU A 112 -13.61 -7.02 3.36
N LEU A 113 -12.98 -6.19 4.20
CA LEU A 113 -13.48 -5.92 5.55
C LEU A 113 -14.89 -5.32 5.53
N CYS A 114 -15.12 -4.31 4.68
CA CYS A 114 -16.44 -3.70 4.49
C CYS A 114 -17.48 -4.76 4.10
N TRP A 115 -17.11 -5.67 3.20
CA TRP A 115 -18.00 -6.75 2.77
C TRP A 115 -18.30 -7.76 3.88
N ILE A 116 -17.31 -8.15 4.69
CA ILE A 116 -17.52 -9.03 5.86
C ILE A 116 -18.49 -8.35 6.85
N ASN A 117 -18.33 -7.05 7.10
CA ASN A 117 -19.24 -6.29 7.96
C ASN A 117 -20.69 -6.27 7.44
N LEU A 118 -20.89 -6.16 6.12
CA LEU A 118 -22.23 -6.28 5.52
C LEU A 118 -22.81 -7.70 5.66
N SER A 119 -21.95 -8.72 5.65
CA SER A 119 -22.33 -10.13 5.75
C SER A 119 -22.83 -10.53 7.13
N LEU A 120 -22.47 -9.76 8.17
CA LEU A 120 -22.87 -9.94 9.57
C LEU A 120 -24.28 -9.43 9.86
N GLN A 121 -24.87 -8.62 8.98
CA GLN A 121 -26.21 -8.10 9.22
C GLN A 121 -27.22 -9.27 9.26
N PRO A 122 -28.08 -9.32 10.31
CA PRO A 122 -29.00 -10.42 10.49
C PRO A 122 -29.98 -10.49 9.31
N ARG A 123 -29.95 -11.63 8.62
CA ARG A 123 -30.95 -11.94 7.59
C ARG A 123 -32.07 -12.72 8.24
N SER A 124 -33.24 -12.09 8.29
CA SER A 124 -34.49 -12.73 8.67
C SER A 124 -34.67 -14.03 7.85
N GLY A 125 -34.74 -15.18 8.54
CA GLY A 125 -35.20 -16.44 7.94
C GLY A 125 -34.20 -17.59 7.80
N VAL A 126 -32.95 -17.49 8.26
CA VAL A 126 -32.01 -18.64 8.26
C VAL A 126 -31.83 -19.18 9.68
N THR A 127 -32.71 -20.10 10.10
CA THR A 127 -32.58 -20.86 11.34
C THR A 127 -32.18 -22.31 11.06
N GLY A 128 -31.34 -22.92 11.91
CA GLY A 128 -30.89 -24.32 11.80
C GLY A 128 -29.43 -24.52 11.34
N GLU A 129 -29.11 -25.71 10.80
CA GLU A 129 -27.73 -26.12 10.39
C GLU A 129 -27.06 -25.19 9.36
N GLY A 130 -27.86 -24.48 8.56
CA GLY A 130 -27.37 -23.47 7.61
C GLY A 130 -26.75 -22.25 8.30
N GLY A 131 -27.21 -21.90 9.50
CA GLY A 131 -26.64 -20.81 10.31
C GLY A 131 -25.25 -21.16 10.85
N LEU A 132 -25.08 -22.36 11.41
CA LEU A 132 -23.81 -22.87 11.93
C LEU A 132 -22.74 -22.97 10.83
N ARG A 133 -23.07 -23.51 9.65
CA ARG A 133 -22.13 -23.56 8.52
C ARG A 133 -21.76 -22.17 8.03
N ARG A 134 -22.71 -21.23 7.98
CA ARG A 134 -22.45 -19.84 7.59
C ARG A 134 -21.47 -19.18 8.58
N GLN A 135 -21.69 -19.37 9.87
CA GLN A 135 -20.84 -18.83 10.94
C GLN A 135 -19.41 -19.40 10.90
N GLN A 136 -19.25 -20.72 10.73
CA GLN A 136 -17.93 -21.34 10.61
C GLN A 136 -17.14 -20.83 9.40
N ASN A 137 -17.83 -20.60 8.28
CA ASN A 137 -17.19 -20.10 7.07
C ASN A 137 -16.79 -18.63 7.20
N LEU A 138 -17.65 -17.80 7.80
CA LEU A 138 -17.34 -16.42 8.13
C LEU A 138 -16.11 -16.31 9.02
N TRP A 139 -15.95 -17.24 9.95
CA TRP A 139 -14.78 -17.29 10.83
C TRP A 139 -13.48 -17.55 10.08
N ARG A 140 -13.49 -18.52 9.15
CA ARG A 140 -12.35 -18.79 8.26
C ARG A 140 -12.01 -17.58 7.38
N GLU A 141 -13.03 -16.84 6.93
CA GLU A 141 -12.86 -15.65 6.11
C GLU A 141 -12.19 -14.51 6.90
N ILE A 142 -12.61 -14.29 8.15
CA ILE A 142 -11.99 -13.31 9.06
C ILE A 142 -10.54 -13.69 9.36
N GLU A 143 -10.27 -14.95 9.70
CA GLU A 143 -8.91 -15.44 9.98
C GLU A 143 -7.97 -15.30 8.77
N GLU A 144 -8.47 -15.55 7.55
CA GLU A 144 -7.68 -15.36 6.33
C GLU A 144 -7.42 -13.88 6.05
N LEU A 145 -8.43 -13.01 6.25
CA LEU A 145 -8.26 -11.57 6.12
C LEU A 145 -7.23 -11.02 7.11
N HIS A 146 -7.28 -11.47 8.37
CA HIS A 146 -6.28 -11.12 9.39
C HIS A 146 -4.87 -11.56 8.98
N ARG A 147 -4.69 -12.81 8.57
CA ARG A 147 -3.38 -13.30 8.12
C ARG A 147 -2.81 -12.46 6.97
N ARG A 148 -3.64 -11.99 6.05
CA ARG A 148 -3.23 -11.16 4.91
C ARG A 148 -2.94 -9.72 5.27
N ALA A 149 -3.75 -9.13 6.14
CA ALA A 149 -3.48 -7.80 6.68
C ALA A 149 -2.16 -7.78 7.43
N ARG A 150 -1.87 -8.83 8.22
CA ARG A 150 -0.60 -8.99 8.92
C ARG A 150 0.57 -9.11 7.95
N GLN A 151 0.43 -9.95 6.93
CA GLN A 151 1.44 -10.09 5.89
C GLN A 151 1.69 -8.75 5.15
N LEU A 152 0.65 -7.97 4.88
CA LEU A 152 0.79 -6.66 4.25
C LEU A 152 1.50 -5.66 5.18
N ALA A 153 1.21 -5.69 6.49
CA ALA A 153 1.88 -4.87 7.48
C ALA A 153 3.38 -5.22 7.59
N GLU A 154 3.73 -6.51 7.60
CA GLU A 154 5.11 -6.98 7.58
C GLU A 154 5.85 -6.46 6.33
N VAL A 155 5.23 -6.57 5.16
CA VAL A 155 5.78 -6.05 3.90
C VAL A 155 5.96 -4.53 3.96
N SER A 156 4.97 -3.81 4.48
CA SER A 156 5.01 -2.36 4.64
C SER A 156 6.16 -1.92 5.56
N ALA A 157 6.33 -2.58 6.71
CA ALA A 157 7.40 -2.31 7.66
C ALA A 157 8.79 -2.49 7.03
N VAL A 158 8.99 -3.54 6.22
CA VAL A 158 10.25 -3.78 5.50
C VAL A 158 10.53 -2.68 4.47
N LEU A 159 9.51 -2.22 3.75
CA LEU A 159 9.63 -1.18 2.74
C LEU A 159 9.76 0.24 3.33
N ARG A 160 9.20 0.48 4.53
CA ARG A 160 9.27 1.76 5.24
C ARG A 160 10.72 2.22 5.45
N GLY A 161 11.62 1.28 5.76
CA GLY A 161 13.05 1.55 5.93
C GLY A 161 13.84 1.78 4.63
N ARG A 162 13.18 1.62 3.46
CA ARG A 162 13.79 1.74 2.11
C ARG A 162 13.20 2.90 1.32
N LEU A 163 12.47 3.80 1.97
CA LEU A 163 11.95 4.99 1.32
C LEU A 163 13.09 5.98 1.07
N PRO A 164 13.11 6.66 -0.09
CA PRO A 164 14.11 7.67 -0.38
C PRO A 164 14.12 8.78 0.68
N ASP A 165 15.30 9.29 1.01
CA ASP A 165 15.43 10.45 1.90
C ASP A 165 14.99 11.72 1.14
N PRO A 166 13.87 12.37 1.52
CA PRO A 166 13.36 13.54 0.82
C PRO A 166 14.30 14.74 0.85
N GLU A 167 15.26 14.80 1.79
CA GLU A 167 16.18 15.92 1.94
C GLU A 167 17.45 15.78 1.09
N LEU A 168 17.77 14.56 0.60
CA LEU A 168 18.98 14.31 -0.17
C LEU A 168 19.09 15.18 -1.44
N PRO A 169 18.03 15.38 -2.25
CA PRO A 169 18.12 16.27 -3.42
C PRO A 169 18.48 17.71 -3.03
N MET A 170 18.03 18.18 -1.86
CA MET A 170 18.34 19.54 -1.38
C MET A 170 19.79 19.67 -0.92
N ARG A 171 20.38 18.61 -0.33
CA ARG A 171 21.81 18.58 -0.01
C ARG A 171 22.66 18.66 -1.28
N TRP A 172 22.28 17.91 -2.32
CA TRP A 172 22.92 18.01 -3.64
C TRP A 172 22.72 19.36 -4.33
N ALA A 173 21.55 19.98 -4.17
CA ALA A 173 21.31 21.33 -4.67
C ALA A 173 22.25 22.34 -4.02
N GLN A 174 22.40 22.29 -2.70
CA GLN A 174 23.30 23.19 -1.96
C GLN A 174 24.75 23.00 -2.40
N TRP A 175 25.23 21.76 -2.41
CA TRP A 175 26.59 21.44 -2.88
C TRP A 175 26.85 21.94 -4.30
N PHE A 176 25.93 21.69 -5.24
CA PHE A 176 26.11 22.09 -6.63
C PHE A 176 26.16 23.61 -6.81
N GLU A 177 25.40 24.36 -6.00
CA GLU A 177 25.46 25.81 -6.04
C GLU A 177 26.79 26.35 -5.50
N ASP A 178 27.25 25.83 -4.38
CA ASP A 178 28.50 26.26 -3.73
C ASP A 178 29.70 26.00 -4.66
N ILE A 179 29.80 24.79 -5.22
CA ILE A 179 30.87 24.44 -6.18
C ILE A 179 30.67 25.15 -7.52
N GLY A 180 29.42 25.31 -7.97
CA GLY A 180 29.10 26.00 -9.22
C GLY A 180 29.50 27.47 -9.20
N GLU A 181 29.31 28.16 -8.07
CA GLU A 181 29.76 29.53 -7.86
C GLU A 181 31.29 29.62 -7.93
N VAL A 182 32.00 28.72 -7.24
CA VAL A 182 33.47 28.64 -7.25
C VAL A 182 34.00 28.33 -8.66
N ALA A 183 33.31 27.49 -9.42
CA ALA A 183 33.65 27.15 -10.80
C ALA A 183 33.30 28.25 -11.83
N GLY A 184 32.66 29.35 -11.40
CA GLY A 184 32.25 30.45 -12.26
C GLY A 184 31.06 30.14 -13.16
N LEU A 185 30.18 29.20 -12.77
CA LEU A 185 28.95 28.94 -13.49
C LEU A 185 27.98 30.13 -13.38
N PRO A 186 27.15 30.39 -14.42
CA PRO A 186 26.13 31.42 -14.33
C PRO A 186 25.14 31.12 -13.20
N ALA A 187 24.78 32.15 -12.42
CA ALA A 187 23.80 32.03 -11.33
C ALA A 187 22.46 31.43 -11.79
N ASP A 188 22.02 31.74 -13.02
CA ASP A 188 20.80 31.16 -13.61
C ASP A 188 20.91 29.65 -13.85
N HIS A 189 22.10 29.10 -14.05
CA HIS A 189 22.30 27.66 -14.17
C HIS A 189 22.16 26.97 -12.81
N CYS A 190 22.86 27.49 -11.79
CA CYS A 190 22.77 27.02 -10.41
C CYS A 190 21.33 27.06 -9.89
N LYS A 191 20.62 28.18 -10.12
CA LYS A 191 19.21 28.34 -9.76
C LYS A 191 18.30 27.30 -10.42
N ARG A 192 18.50 27.01 -11.71
CA ARG A 192 17.72 25.98 -12.42
C ARG A 192 17.95 24.60 -11.83
N TYR A 193 19.20 24.26 -11.51
CA TYR A 193 19.53 22.99 -10.87
C TYR A 193 18.82 22.85 -9.52
N ARG A 194 18.89 23.88 -8.66
CA ARG A 194 18.17 23.89 -7.38
C ARG A 194 16.67 23.71 -7.56
N THR A 195 16.03 24.48 -8.44
CA THR A 195 14.58 24.36 -8.66
C THR A 195 14.18 22.94 -9.10
N GLN A 196 15.01 22.24 -9.88
CA GLN A 196 14.75 20.84 -10.23
C GLN A 196 14.83 19.92 -9.00
N ARG A 197 15.84 20.09 -8.14
CA ARG A 197 15.98 19.30 -6.91
C ARG A 197 14.88 19.57 -5.90
N GLU A 198 14.42 20.82 -5.77
CA GLU A 198 13.25 21.18 -4.96
C GLU A 198 12.00 20.40 -5.40
N GLN A 199 11.78 20.26 -6.71
CA GLN A 199 10.67 19.46 -7.24
C GLN A 199 10.82 17.98 -6.91
N VAL A 200 12.03 17.41 -7.04
CA VAL A 200 12.30 16.00 -6.69
C VAL A 200 12.08 15.77 -5.19
N ALA A 201 12.62 16.62 -4.32
CA ALA A 201 12.44 16.57 -2.88
C ALA A 201 10.95 16.62 -2.49
N ALA A 202 10.17 17.52 -3.11
CA ALA A 202 8.73 17.61 -2.89
C ALA A 202 7.99 16.33 -3.30
N VAL A 203 8.36 15.72 -4.44
CA VAL A 203 7.79 14.44 -4.89
C VAL A 203 8.11 13.32 -3.90
N TRP A 204 9.35 13.23 -3.43
CA TRP A 204 9.77 12.20 -2.48
C TRP A 204 9.11 12.38 -1.11
N ALA A 205 9.01 13.61 -0.62
CA ALA A 205 8.32 13.93 0.62
C ALA A 205 6.83 13.55 0.55
N ASN A 206 6.17 13.87 -0.56
CA ASN A 206 4.77 13.51 -0.77
C ASN A 206 4.57 12.00 -0.90
N ASN A 207 5.44 11.32 -1.65
CA ASN A 207 5.40 9.87 -1.77
C ASN A 207 5.59 9.19 -0.42
N ARG A 208 6.59 9.61 0.36
CA ARG A 208 6.86 9.10 1.71
C ARG A 208 5.67 9.30 2.62
N ARG A 209 5.05 10.49 2.63
CA ARG A 209 3.82 10.76 3.39
C ARG A 209 2.67 9.85 2.97
N THR A 210 2.48 9.66 1.68
CA THR A 210 1.43 8.78 1.13
C THR A 210 1.66 7.33 1.53
N PHE A 211 2.90 6.86 1.48
CA PHE A 211 3.30 5.54 1.93
C PHE A 211 2.98 5.37 3.42
N LEU A 212 3.44 6.28 4.27
CA LEU A 212 3.23 6.21 5.72
C LEU A 212 1.75 6.27 6.10
N CYS A 213 0.95 7.10 5.42
CA CYS A 213 -0.50 7.11 5.61
C CYS A 213 -1.17 5.78 5.19
N THR A 214 -0.71 5.18 4.09
CA THR A 214 -1.21 3.87 3.64
C THR A 214 -0.87 2.77 4.64
N ASP A 215 0.33 2.84 5.19
CA ASP A 215 0.88 1.94 6.19
C ASP A 215 0.12 2.04 7.53
N GLU A 216 -0.13 3.27 8.02
CA GLU A 216 -1.05 3.52 9.15
C GLU A 216 -2.45 2.96 8.90
N HIS A 217 -2.95 3.04 7.66
CA HIS A 217 -4.23 2.45 7.28
C HIS A 217 -4.20 0.90 7.34
N VAL A 218 -3.09 0.27 6.97
CA VAL A 218 -2.91 -1.18 7.15
C VAL A 218 -2.93 -1.57 8.63
N ASP A 219 -2.30 -0.77 9.48
CA ASP A 219 -2.35 -0.98 10.93
C ASP A 219 -3.78 -0.77 11.48
N ALA A 220 -4.50 0.26 11.03
CA ALA A 220 -5.90 0.48 11.41
C ALA A 220 -6.82 -0.68 10.98
N LEU A 221 -6.57 -1.28 9.81
CA LEU A 221 -7.28 -2.48 9.36
C LEU A 221 -7.05 -3.66 10.31
N LEU A 222 -5.81 -3.86 10.78
CA LEU A 222 -5.50 -4.91 11.75
C LEU A 222 -6.25 -4.73 13.07
N HIS A 223 -6.29 -3.51 13.60
CA HIS A 223 -7.05 -3.22 14.83
C HIS A 223 -8.55 -3.48 14.63
N SER A 224 -9.11 -3.02 13.51
CA SER A 224 -10.52 -3.23 13.18
C SER A 224 -10.89 -4.72 13.05
N LEU A 225 -9.94 -5.56 12.61
CA LEU A 225 -10.13 -7.00 12.52
C LEU A 225 -10.16 -7.69 13.88
N VAL A 226 -9.38 -7.19 14.85
CA VAL A 226 -9.42 -7.68 16.23
C VAL A 226 -10.80 -7.40 16.85
N ASP A 227 -11.31 -6.16 16.69
CA ASP A 227 -12.63 -5.79 17.19
C ASP A 227 -13.74 -6.65 16.54
N LEU A 228 -13.64 -6.87 15.23
CA LEU A 228 -14.55 -7.71 14.49
C LEU A 228 -14.53 -9.17 15.00
N GLU A 229 -13.35 -9.71 15.28
CA GLU A 229 -13.22 -11.04 15.86
C GLU A 229 -13.93 -11.15 17.22
N GLU A 230 -13.78 -10.14 18.08
CA GLU A 230 -14.45 -10.12 19.38
C GLU A 230 -15.98 -10.06 19.26
N ILE A 231 -16.50 -9.26 18.33
CA ILE A 231 -17.95 -9.16 18.06
C ILE A 231 -18.53 -10.51 17.63
N VAL A 232 -17.88 -11.18 16.67
CA VAL A 232 -18.36 -12.46 16.15
C VAL A 232 -18.26 -13.55 17.22
N ARG A 233 -17.15 -13.58 17.98
CA ARG A 233 -16.96 -14.55 19.07
C ARG A 233 -18.04 -14.38 20.17
N SER A 234 -18.40 -13.13 20.47
CA SER A 234 -19.47 -12.80 21.42
C SER A 234 -20.86 -13.21 20.90
N ALA A 235 -21.13 -13.03 19.60
CA ALA A 235 -22.38 -13.47 18.98
C ALA A 235 -22.56 -15.00 19.05
N VAL A 236 -21.51 -15.76 18.72
CA VAL A 236 -21.50 -17.23 18.80
C VAL A 236 -21.80 -17.73 20.24
N ALA A 237 -21.17 -17.08 21.22
CA ALA A 237 -21.33 -17.45 22.63
C ALA A 237 -22.77 -17.19 23.14
N ASN A 238 -23.43 -16.14 22.65
CA ASN A 238 -24.80 -15.80 23.03
C ASN A 238 -25.84 -16.74 22.41
N GLU A 239 -25.67 -17.16 21.15
CA GLU A 239 -26.54 -18.14 20.49
C GLU A 239 -26.46 -19.53 21.14
N SER A 240 -25.25 -19.92 21.59
CA SER A 240 -25.02 -21.18 22.30
C SER A 240 -25.72 -21.23 23.66
N LYS A 241 -25.88 -20.08 24.34
CA LYS A 241 -26.61 -19.96 25.62
C LYS A 241 -28.13 -19.92 25.47
N GLN A 242 -28.64 -19.43 24.34
CA GLN A 242 -30.09 -19.39 24.06
C GLN A 242 -30.66 -20.74 23.58
N SER A 243 -29.79 -21.66 23.16
CA SER A 243 -30.16 -23.01 22.69
C SER A 243 -30.10 -24.09 23.79
N GLN A 244 -29.77 -23.71 25.04
CA GLN A 244 -29.77 -24.55 26.25
C GLN A 244 -30.95 -24.20 27.14
#